data_AF-A0A849Q1T4-F1
#
_entry.id   AF-A0A849Q1T4-F1
#
_cell.length_a   1.000
_cell.length_b   1.000
_cell.length_c   1.000
_cell.angle_alpha   90.00
_cell.angle_beta   90.00
_cell.angle_gamma   90.00
#
_symmetry.space_group_name_H-M   'P 1'
#
loop_
_entity.id
_entity.type
_entity.pdbx_description
1 polymer ?
#
loop_
_entity_poly.entity_id
_entity_poly.type
_entity_poly.pdbx_seq_one_letter_code
_entity_poly.pdbx_strand_id
1 'polypeptide(L)' 'PMSIVDYVVVHELVHLKEKNHTQKFWEIMGTVLADYEKRKEWLKVNGNYFEI' A
#
# COMPACT_ATOMS: atom_id res chain seq x y z
N PRO A 1 8.53 3.56 -9.50
CA PRO A 1 7.52 4.05 -10.47
C PRO A 1 6.47 4.93 -9.76
N MET A 2 5.88 5.91 -10.43
CA MET A 2 4.92 6.84 -9.80
C MET A 2 3.74 6.12 -9.12
N SER A 3 3.20 5.06 -9.74
CA SER A 3 2.11 4.26 -9.16
C SER A 3 2.44 3.64 -7.80
N ILE A 4 3.71 3.36 -7.52
CA ILE A 4 4.13 2.79 -6.24
C ILE A 4 4.19 3.85 -5.15
N VAL A 5 4.46 5.11 -5.52
CA VAL A 5 4.38 6.25 -4.60
C VAL A 5 2.95 6.42 -4.10
N ASP A 6 1.95 6.37 -4.99
CA ASP A 6 0.54 6.43 -4.57
C ASP A 6 0.21 5.31 -3.57
N TYR A 7 0.71 4.10 -3.81
CA TYR A 7 0.48 2.97 -2.90
C TYR A 7 1.03 3.25 -1.50
N VAL A 8 2.27 3.74 -1.39
CA VAL A 8 2.88 4.06 -0.09
C VAL A 8 2.16 5.22 0.59
N VAL A 9 1.85 6.30 -0.14
CA VAL A 9 1.14 7.45 0.44
C VAL A 9 -0.24 7.03 0.96
N VAL A 10 -1.01 6.28 0.16
CA VAL A 10 -2.33 5.78 0.58
C VAL A 10 -2.18 4.83 1.77
N HIS A 11 -1.18 3.94 1.77
CA HIS A 11 -0.88 3.02 2.88
C HIS A 11 -0.71 3.77 4.21
N GLU A 12 0.17 4.79 4.24
CA GLU A 12 0.40 5.59 5.44
C GLU A 12 -0.84 6.40 5.85
N LEU A 13 -1.64 6.88 4.90
CA LEU A 13 -2.90 7.56 5.20
C LEU A 13 -3.95 6.62 5.80
N VAL A 14 -4.01 5.36 5.35
CA VAL A 14 -4.93 4.36 5.93
C VAL A 14 -4.51 4.04 7.37
N HIS A 15 -3.21 4.08 7.69
CA HIS A 15 -2.72 3.92 9.07
C HIS A 15 -3.27 4.94 10.06
N LEU A 16 -3.71 6.11 9.60
CA LEU A 16 -4.39 7.11 10.44
C LEU A 16 -5.78 6.64 10.91
N LYS A 17 -6.42 5.73 10.17
CA LYS A 17 -7.74 5.15 10.50
C LYS A 17 -7.66 3.76 11.12
N GLU A 18 -6.67 2.97 10.70
CA GLU A 18 -6.46 1.59 11.15
C GLU A 18 -4.96 1.31 11.26
N LYS A 19 -4.44 1.24 12.50
CA LYS A 19 -2.99 1.22 12.77
C LYS A 19 -2.29 -0.06 12.29
N ASN A 20 -3.00 -1.17 12.18
CA ASN A 20 -2.43 -2.47 11.82
C ASN A 20 -2.99 -2.95 10.48
N HIS A 21 -2.28 -3.83 9.77
CA HIS A 21 -2.73 -4.41 8.49
C HIS A 21 -3.82 -5.48 8.64
N THR A 22 -4.89 -5.16 9.37
CA THR A 22 -6.07 -6.04 9.57
C THR A 22 -6.94 -6.12 8.31
N GLN A 23 -7.97 -6.97 8.31
CA GLN A 23 -8.94 -7.02 7.21
C GLN A 23 -9.53 -5.64 6.88
N LYS A 24 -9.88 -4.86 7.91
CA LYS A 24 -10.43 -3.51 7.76
C LYS A 24 -9.45 -2.55 7.08
N PHE A 25 -8.15 -2.67 7.34
CA PHE A 25 -7.13 -1.90 6.62
C PHE A 25 -7.20 -2.14 5.12
N TRP A 26 -7.25 -3.41 4.72
CA TRP A 26 -7.28 -3.80 3.30
C TRP A 26 -8.62 -3.46 2.62
N GLU A 27 -9.73 -3.53 3.35
CA GLU A 27 -11.02 -3.01 2.87
C GLU A 27 -10.93 -1.52 2.54
N ILE A 28 -10.38 -0.70 3.45
CA ILE A 28 -10.20 0.75 3.21
C ILE A 28 -9.23 0.99 2.04
N MET A 29 -8.10 0.29 1.99
CA MET A 29 -7.16 0.35 0.84
C MET A 29 -7.88 0.08 -0.49
N GLY A 30 -8.71 -0.96 -0.55
CA GLY A 30 -9.45 -1.34 -1.75
C GLY A 30 -10.49 -0.30 -2.19
N THR A 31 -11.04 0.49 -1.26
CA THR A 31 -11.95 1.59 -1.62
C THR A 31 -11.26 2.77 -2.28
N VAL A 32 -9.97 3.00 -1.98
CA VAL A 32 -9.21 4.15 -2.48
C VAL A 32 -8.35 3.77 -3.69
N LEU A 33 -7.77 2.57 -3.67
CA LEU A 33 -6.82 2.10 -4.65
C LEU A 33 -7.12 0.66 -5.05
N ALA A 34 -8.01 0.47 -6.03
CA ALA A 34 -8.52 -0.83 -6.43
C ALA A 34 -7.43 -1.84 -6.88
N ASP A 35 -6.28 -1.37 -7.36
CA ASP A 35 -5.16 -2.19 -7.80
C ASP A 35 -4.04 -2.34 -6.74
N TYR A 36 -4.32 -2.04 -5.46
CA TYR A 36 -3.31 -2.05 -4.39
C TYR A 36 -2.57 -3.39 -4.27
N GLU A 37 -3.22 -4.54 -4.51
CA GLU A 37 -2.58 -5.86 -4.42
C GLU A 37 -1.46 -6.01 -5.46
N LYS A 38 -1.65 -5.49 -6.68
CA LYS A 38 -0.62 -5.53 -7.73
C LYS A 38 0.58 -4.66 -7.34
N ARG A 39 0.32 -3.49 -6.75
CA ARG A 39 1.36 -2.55 -6.30
C ARG A 39 2.11 -3.09 -5.08
N LYS A 40 1.41 -3.76 -4.16
CA LYS A 40 1.98 -4.49 -3.02
C LYS A 40 2.92 -5.60 -3.49
N GLU A 41 2.49 -6.42 -4.44
CA GLU A 41 3.35 -7.49 -4.98
C GLU A 41 4.56 -6.89 -5.73
N TRP A 42 4.36 -5.83 -6.52
CA TRP A 42 5.46 -5.11 -7.15
C TRP A 42 6.47 -4.63 -6.09
N LEU A 43 6.00 -4.04 -5.00
CA LEU A 43 6.87 -3.55 -3.92
C LEU A 43 7.56 -4.70 -3.18
N LYS A 44 6.91 -5.85 -3.00
CA LYS A 44 7.55 -7.03 -2.41
C LYS A 44 8.71 -7.56 -3.27
N VAL A 45 8.56 -7.56 -4.59
CA VAL A 45 9.59 -8.05 -5.53
C VAL A 45 10.70 -7.02 -5.76
N ASN A 46 10.34 -5.74 -5.88
CA ASN A 46 11.26 -4.67 -6.30
C ASN A 46 11.70 -3.74 -5.15
N GLY A 47 11.03 -3.80 -4.00
CA GLY A 47 11.26 -2.91 -2.85
C GLY A 47 12.62 -3.10 -2.19
N ASN A 48 13.18 -4.30 -2.23
CA ASN A 48 14.54 -4.57 -1.73
C ASN A 48 15.64 -3.84 -2.52
N TYR A 49 15.35 -3.27 -3.69
CA TYR A 49 16.28 -2.39 -4.41
C TYR A 49 16.28 -0.95 -3.90
N PHE A 50 15.28 -0.59 -3.08
CA PHE A 50 15.21 0.67 -2.38
C PHE A 50 15.63 0.40 -0.94
N GLU A 51 16.94 0.31 -0.68
CA GLU A 51 17.46 0.31 0.69
C GLU A 51 17.00 1.61 1.37
N ILE A 52 16.02 1.48 2.27
CA ILE A 52 15.67 2.45 3.30
C ILE A 52 15.88 1.74 4.64
#